data_AF-A0A9D6FUR4-F1
#
_entry.id   AF-A0A9D6FUR4-F1
#
_cell.length_a   1.000
_cell.length_b   1.000
_cell.length_c   1.000
_cell.angle_alpha   90.00
_cell.angle_beta   90.00
_cell.angle_gamma   90.00
#
_symmetry.space_group_name_H-M   'P 1'
#
loop_
_entity.id
_entity.type
_entity.pdbx_description
1 polymer ?
#
loop_
_entity_poly.entity_id
_entity_poly.type
_entity_poly.pdbx_seq_one_letter_code
_entity_poly.pdbx_strand_id
1 'polypeptide(L)'
;MSAKTVLTCAACGQKYSTAAPEPGKTYNCRKCGGVLSAPGAPAASPSVDDPEEVRAAAANAKSRIGKYVAVKELGRGGMGIVYKAWDTGLKRWVALKLLTAP
;
A
#
# COMPACT_ATOMS: atom_id res chain seq x y z
N MET A 1 -2.31 -23.56 -16.24
CA MET A 1 -1.82 -22.37 -16.97
C MET A 1 -1.10 -21.48 -15.95
N SER A 2 0.24 -21.48 -15.92
CA SER A 2 0.99 -20.77 -14.88
C SER A 2 1.13 -19.28 -15.19
N ALA A 3 0.58 -18.42 -14.33
CA ALA A 3 0.72 -16.96 -14.46
C ALA A 3 2.18 -16.54 -14.19
N LYS A 4 2.93 -16.26 -15.26
CA LYS A 4 4.27 -15.67 -15.17
C LYS A 4 4.14 -14.19 -14.81
N THR A 5 4.72 -13.80 -13.68
CA THR A 5 4.77 -12.40 -13.26
C THR A 5 6.16 -11.85 -13.54
N VAL A 6 6.23 -10.63 -14.06
CA VAL A 6 7.49 -9.94 -14.32
C VAL A 6 7.81 -9.03 -13.15
N LEU A 7 8.85 -9.36 -12.40
CA LEU A 7 9.43 -8.50 -11.37
C LEU A 7 10.39 -7.52 -12.05
N THR A 8 10.36 -6.25 -11.65
CA THR A 8 11.30 -5.25 -12.19
C THR A 8 12.16 -4.68 -11.07
N CYS A 9 13.45 -4.55 -11.33
CA CYS A 9 14.39 -3.91 -10.42
C CYS A 9 14.24 -2.39 -10.52
N ALA A 10 13.94 -1.74 -9.40
CA ALA A 10 13.86 -0.29 -9.33
C ALA A 10 15.24 0.40 -9.45
N ALA A 11 16.34 -0.32 -9.19
CA ALA A 11 17.69 0.25 -9.20
C ALA A 11 18.38 0.20 -10.57
N CYS A 12 18.19 -0.87 -11.36
CA CYS A 12 18.90 -1.06 -12.64
C CYS A 12 17.99 -1.42 -13.83
N GLY A 13 16.67 -1.50 -13.62
CA GLY A 13 15.69 -1.77 -14.68
C GLY A 13 15.64 -3.21 -15.20
N GLN A 14 16.40 -4.14 -14.60
CA GLN A 14 16.34 -5.55 -14.99
C GLN A 14 14.99 -6.18 -14.69
N LYS A 15 14.52 -7.03 -15.62
CA LYS A 15 13.24 -7.74 -15.55
C LYS A 15 13.50 -9.22 -15.26
N TYR A 16 12.78 -9.78 -14.29
CA TYR A 16 12.86 -11.17 -13.90
C TYR A 16 11.49 -11.82 -14.03
N SER A 17 11.38 -12.86 -14.83
CA SER A 17 10.15 -13.62 -14.99
C SER A 17 10.11 -14.73 -13.94
N THR A 18 9.17 -14.65 -12.99
CA THR A 18 8.97 -15.69 -11.97
C THR A 18 7.56 -16.27 -12.05
N ALA A 19 7.42 -17.54 -11.67
CA ALA A 19 6.11 -18.18 -11.53
C ALA A 19 5.53 -17.75 -10.17
N ALA A 20 4.67 -16.72 -10.18
CA ALA A 20 3.99 -16.15 -9.03
C ALA A 20 4.89 -15.73 -7.83
N PRO A 21 5.17 -14.43 -7.61
CA PRO A 21 5.88 -13.99 -6.42
C PRO A 21 5.08 -14.31 -5.15
N GLU A 22 5.72 -15.01 -4.21
CA GLU A 22 5.10 -15.35 -2.92
C GLU A 22 4.93 -14.07 -2.08
N PRO A 23 3.74 -13.80 -1.50
CA PRO A 23 3.54 -12.64 -0.64
C PRO A 23 4.45 -12.73 0.59
N GLY A 24 5.40 -11.80 0.70
CA GLY A 24 6.37 -11.74 1.81
C GLY A 24 7.80 -12.16 1.46
N LYS A 25 8.07 -12.65 0.24
CA LYS A 25 9.43 -12.99 -0.18
C LYS A 25 10.13 -11.79 -0.83
N THR A 26 11.26 -11.38 -0.26
CA THR A 26 12.11 -10.34 -0.85
C THR A 26 12.94 -10.94 -1.99
N TYR A 27 12.77 -10.43 -3.19
CA TYR A 27 13.53 -10.85 -4.35
C TYR A 27 14.63 -9.82 -4.65
N ASN A 28 15.89 -10.26 -4.74
CA ASN A 28 17.02 -9.37 -5.02
C ASN A 28 17.47 -9.51 -6.46
N CYS A 29 17.84 -8.39 -7.07
CA CYS A 29 18.38 -8.34 -8.41
C CYS A 29 19.77 -8.98 -8.46
N ARG A 30 19.93 -10.05 -9.24
CA ARG A 30 21.23 -10.69 -9.49
C ARG A 30 22.29 -9.78 -10.11
N LYS A 31 21.89 -8.65 -10.71
CA LYS A 31 22.81 -7.71 -11.38
C LYS A 31 23.38 -6.63 -10.46
N CYS A 32 22.57 -6.09 -9.54
CA CYS A 32 22.95 -4.94 -8.72
C CYS A 32 22.62 -5.08 -7.23
N GLY A 33 22.02 -6.20 -6.82
CA GLY A 33 21.58 -6.44 -5.44
C GLY A 33 20.29 -5.72 -5.02
N GLY A 34 19.78 -4.78 -5.82
CA GLY A 34 18.57 -4.01 -5.49
C GLY A 34 17.29 -4.87 -5.37
N VAL A 35 16.34 -4.42 -4.57
CA VAL A 35 15.06 -5.12 -4.36
C VAL A 35 14.19 -5.09 -5.64
N LEU A 36 13.57 -6.23 -5.93
CA LEU A 36 12.62 -6.42 -7.02
C LEU A 36 11.20 -6.29 -6.46
N SER A 37 10.39 -5.42 -7.06
CA SER A 37 9.00 -5.24 -6.67
C SER A 37 8.09 -5.98 -7.64
N ALA A 38 7.13 -6.71 -7.10
CA ALA A 38 6.05 -7.30 -7.90
C ALA A 38 5.03 -6.21 -8.29
N PRO A 39 4.56 -6.18 -9.54
CA PRO A 39 3.40 -5.38 -9.90
C PRO A 39 2.18 -5.96 -9.17
N GLY A 40 1.70 -5.27 -8.13
CA GLY A 40 0.50 -5.64 -7.38
C GLY A 40 0.66 -5.94 -5.89
N ALA A 41 1.86 -5.78 -5.30
CA ALA A 41 1.98 -5.85 -3.84
C ALA A 41 1.28 -4.64 -3.19
N PRO A 42 0.28 -4.83 -2.30
CA PRO A 42 -0.37 -3.72 -1.62
C PRO A 42 0.64 -2.97 -0.76
N ALA A 43 0.64 -1.65 -0.94
CA ALA A 43 1.57 -0.73 -0.31
C ALA A 43 1.52 -0.84 1.23
N ALA A 44 2.72 -1.02 1.80
CA ALA A 44 3.13 -0.69 3.16
C ALA A 44 2.19 -1.17 4.29
N SER A 45 2.49 -2.35 4.86
CA SER A 45 2.04 -2.72 6.21
C SER A 45 2.28 -1.57 7.20
N PRO A 46 1.33 -1.29 8.11
CA PRO A 46 1.55 -0.28 9.14
C PRO A 46 2.83 -0.63 9.90
N SER A 47 3.72 0.36 9.97
CA SER A 47 5.02 0.28 10.63
C SER A 47 4.87 0.44 12.14
N VAL A 48 5.83 -0.07 12.90
CA VAL A 48 5.79 -0.02 14.38
C VAL A 48 5.75 1.43 14.90
N ASP A 49 6.22 2.38 14.09
CA ASP A 49 6.27 3.82 14.38
C ASP A 49 4.92 4.53 14.21
N ASP A 50 3.90 3.88 13.65
CA ASP A 50 2.63 4.54 13.39
C ASP A 50 1.82 4.75 14.68
N PRO A 51 1.06 5.86 14.81
CA PRO A 51 0.24 6.12 15.98
C PRO A 51 -0.69 4.94 16.30
N GLU A 52 -0.97 4.70 17.58
CA GLU A 52 -1.80 3.56 18.00
C GLU A 52 -3.18 3.56 17.35
N GLU A 53 -3.81 4.73 17.23
CA GLU A 53 -5.11 4.88 16.55
C GLU A 53 -5.05 4.47 15.07
N VAL A 54 -3.89 4.61 14.41
CA VAL A 54 -3.67 4.14 13.04
C VAL A 54 -3.53 2.64 13.00
N ARG A 55 -2.75 2.04 13.92
CA ARG A 55 -2.57 0.59 13.97
C ARG A 55 -3.89 -0.13 14.25
N ALA A 56 -4.69 0.39 15.18
CA ALA A 56 -6.02 -0.13 15.48
C ALA A 56 -6.96 -0.03 14.26
N ALA A 57 -6.95 1.12 13.55
CA ALA A 57 -7.74 1.28 12.34
C ALA A 57 -7.27 0.36 11.19
N ALA A 58 -5.95 0.17 11.04
CA ALA A 58 -5.36 -0.66 10.00
C ALA A 58 -5.65 -2.17 10.16
N ALA A 59 -6.02 -2.61 11.37
CA ALA A 59 -6.50 -3.98 11.60
C ALA A 59 -7.82 -4.27 10.84
N ASN A 60 -8.59 -3.23 10.53
CA ASN A 60 -9.79 -3.35 9.70
C ASN A 60 -9.44 -3.11 8.22
N ALA A 61 -9.63 -4.13 7.39
CA ALA A 61 -9.39 -4.04 5.95
C ALA A 61 -10.21 -2.92 5.27
N LYS A 62 -11.40 -2.58 5.77
CA LYS A 62 -12.24 -1.50 5.22
C LYS A 62 -11.67 -0.11 5.45
N SER A 63 -10.85 0.06 6.49
CA SER A 63 -10.20 1.32 6.81
C SER A 63 -8.99 1.60 5.93
N ARG A 64 -8.51 0.60 5.17
CA ARG A 64 -7.29 0.73 4.39
C ARG A 64 -7.61 1.06 2.93
N ILE A 65 -7.18 2.24 2.51
CA ILE A 65 -7.43 2.78 1.17
C ILE A 65 -6.07 3.00 0.52
N GLY A 66 -5.56 1.98 -0.16
CA GLY A 66 -4.20 1.99 -0.71
C GLY A 66 -3.16 2.17 0.39
N LYS A 67 -2.36 3.24 0.30
CA LYS A 67 -1.36 3.64 1.31
C LYS A 67 -1.94 4.43 2.50
N TYR A 68 -3.23 4.72 2.48
CA TYR A 68 -3.88 5.51 3.51
C TYR A 68 -4.64 4.60 4.48
N VAL A 69 -4.60 4.96 5.76
CA VAL A 69 -5.41 4.32 6.80
C VAL A 69 -6.42 5.34 7.31
N ALA A 70 -7.71 5.15 7.02
CA ALA A 70 -8.79 5.97 7.53
C ALA A 70 -9.04 5.66 9.01
N VAL A 71 -8.85 6.65 9.87
CA VAL A 71 -8.95 6.50 11.33
C VAL A 71 -10.32 6.97 11.84
N LYS A 72 -10.81 8.11 11.35
CA LYS A 72 -12.07 8.70 11.83
C LYS A 72 -12.77 9.50 10.73
N GLU A 73 -14.09 9.43 10.66
CA GLU A 73 -14.88 10.33 9.80
C GLU A 73 -14.83 11.77 10.36
N LEU A 74 -14.44 12.73 9.51
CA LEU A 74 -14.42 14.16 9.81
C LEU A 74 -15.71 14.85 9.36
N GLY A 75 -16.35 14.34 8.31
CA GLY A 75 -17.63 14.87 7.84
C GLY A 75 -18.15 14.16 6.60
N ARG A 76 -19.46 14.26 6.37
CA ARG A 76 -20.18 13.64 5.26
C ARG A 76 -21.16 14.64 4.65
N GLY A 77 -21.26 14.63 3.32
CA GLY A 77 -22.19 15.46 2.56
C GLY A 77 -22.50 14.87 1.20
N GLY A 78 -23.15 15.65 0.33
CA GLY A 78 -23.64 15.17 -0.97
C GLY A 78 -22.56 14.65 -1.93
N MET A 79 -21.30 15.12 -1.80
CA MET A 79 -20.19 14.66 -2.64
C MET A 79 -19.42 13.46 -2.04
N GLY A 80 -19.79 13.00 -0.85
CA GLY A 80 -19.17 11.86 -0.19
C GLY A 80 -18.70 12.14 1.24
N ILE A 81 -17.65 11.44 1.67
CA ILE A 81 -17.20 11.35 3.08
C ILE A 81 -15.73 11.78 3.19
N VAL A 82 -15.39 12.56 4.20
CA VAL A 82 -14.02 12.97 4.53
C VAL A 82 -13.57 12.22 5.79
N TYR A 83 -12.41 11.59 5.73
CA TYR A 83 -11.78 10.90 6.86
C TYR A 83 -10.48 11.60 7.30
N LYS A 84 -10.21 11.61 8.60
CA LYS A 84 -8.85 11.73 9.14
C LYS A 84 -8.15 10.44 8.78
N ALA A 85 -7.10 10.53 7.99
CA ALA A 85 -6.34 9.39 7.54
C ALA A 85 -4.85 9.58 7.79
N TRP A 86 -4.14 8.48 7.90
CA TRP A 86 -2.69 8.44 7.99
C TRP A 86 -2.08 8.01 6.66
N ASP A 87 -1.12 8.77 6.15
CA ASP A 87 -0.31 8.38 5.00
C ASP A 87 0.88 7.55 5.49
N THR A 88 0.87 6.23 5.22
CA THR A 88 1.96 5.34 5.65
C THR A 88 3.26 5.55 4.88
N GLY A 89 3.22 6.24 3.73
CA GLY A 89 4.42 6.59 2.97
C GLY A 89 5.10 7.86 3.49
N LEU A 90 4.32 8.87 3.86
CA LEU A 90 4.82 10.16 4.33
C LEU A 90 4.79 10.33 5.86
N LYS A 91 4.26 9.36 6.61
CA LYS A 91 4.12 9.35 8.07
C LYS A 91 3.47 10.64 8.62
N ARG A 92 2.32 11.02 8.07
CA ARG A 92 1.59 12.23 8.47
C ARG A 92 0.07 12.09 8.40
N TRP A 93 -0.60 12.96 9.14
CA TRP A 93 -2.06 13.12 9.08
C TRP A 93 -2.51 13.85 7.81
N VAL A 94 -3.56 13.34 7.18
CA VAL A 94 -4.21 13.92 6.01
C VAL A 94 -5.73 13.84 6.11
N ALA A 95 -6.44 14.71 5.40
CA ALA A 95 -7.87 14.57 5.17
C ALA A 95 -8.11 13.83 3.85
N LEU A 96 -8.67 12.62 3.92
CA LEU A 96 -8.97 11.79 2.76
C LEU A 96 -10.46 11.91 2.40
N LYS A 97 -10.76 12.55 1.27
CA LYS A 97 -12.13 12.69 0.76
C LYS A 97 -12.44 11.54 -0.21
N LEU A 98 -13.36 10.68 0.18
CA LEU A 98 -13.94 9.64 -0.66
C LEU A 98 -15.16 10.20 -1.36
N LEU A 99 -15.15 10.12 -2.69
CA LEU A 99 -16.28 10.54 -3.52
C LEU A 99 -17.25 9.37 -3.66
N THR A 100 -18.53 9.63 -3.44
CA THR A 100 -19.60 8.71 -3.85
C THR A 100 -19.73 8.80 -5.36
N ALA A 101 -19.49 7.69 -6.06
CA ALA A 101 -19.79 7.61 -7.48
C ALA A 101 -21.30 7.83 -7.69
N PRO A 102 -21.72 8.57 -8.74
CA PRO A 102 -23.12 8.63 -9.15
C PRO A 102 -23.64 7.30 -9.68
#